data_AF-A0A8C7XS38-F1
#
_entry.id   AF-A0A8C7XS38-F1
#
_cell.length_a   1.000
_cell.length_b   1.000
_cell.length_c   1.000
_cell.angle_alpha   90.00
_cell.angle_beta   90.00
_cell.angle_gamma   90.00
#
_symmetry.space_group_name_H-M   'P 1'
#
loop_
_entity.id
_entity.type
_entity.pdbx_description
1 polymer ?
#
loop_
_entity_poly.entity_id
_entity_poly.type
_entity_poly.pdbx_seq_one_letter_code
_entity_poly.pdbx_strand_id
1 'polypeptide(L)'
;MSSFSNKFSGYTMTQLNEILEDDEKLTKMVQEMDEVSKEVQQNKEKTLVNNRTLAEQNLALQPSLEHKKEDLTKHYRCLQERFESFQLRKSTLGCSLIDYRTLLPIIAAVGSQIKIQQLTFICNMADSFMDGEITLDSFVDSYQSKRKLAHLRRVKIEKLQEMVEKGHGLPQMSILSSRSQDVSQGPALLTENDSSTPSPVAQPRRKPPPPPSVPAPILSPAPSVAPQSPAFYSPYPPIPPRTGQPFPNIPTGYPNHYVSQYPPALPQRSAPGMAPQPGFIMQ
;
A
#
# COMPACT_ATOMS: atom_id res chain seq x y z
N MET A 1 -55.00 32.39 -12.41
CA MET A 1 -55.61 32.96 -11.18
C MET A 1 -56.95 33.64 -11.43
N SER A 2 -57.13 34.41 -12.52
CA SER A 2 -58.40 35.13 -12.79
C SER A 2 -59.60 34.20 -13.08
N SER A 3 -59.39 33.01 -13.65
CA SER A 3 -60.45 32.03 -13.91
C SER A 3 -61.07 31.43 -12.65
N PHE A 4 -60.32 31.30 -11.56
CA PHE A 4 -60.79 30.75 -10.29
C PHE A 4 -61.77 31.69 -9.59
N SER A 5 -61.40 32.97 -9.48
CA SER A 5 -62.23 33.99 -8.82
C SER A 5 -63.57 34.22 -9.54
N ASN A 6 -63.61 34.06 -10.87
CA ASN A 6 -64.82 34.20 -11.68
C ASN A 6 -65.81 33.03 -11.51
N LYS A 7 -65.37 31.85 -11.03
CA LYS A 7 -66.30 30.75 -10.73
C LYS A 7 -67.05 30.99 -9.42
N PHE A 8 -66.43 31.67 -8.45
CA PHE A 8 -67.07 31.94 -7.15
C PHE A 8 -67.98 33.16 -7.12
N SER A 9 -67.84 34.08 -8.09
CA SER A 9 -68.64 35.30 -8.14
C SER A 9 -70.14 35.07 -8.37
N GLY A 10 -70.56 33.86 -8.76
CA GLY A 10 -71.96 33.49 -8.97
C GLY A 10 -72.64 32.77 -7.80
N TYR A 11 -71.93 32.46 -6.72
CA TYR A 11 -72.49 31.70 -5.59
C TYR A 11 -72.97 32.60 -4.45
N THR A 12 -74.04 32.18 -3.76
CA THR A 12 -74.53 32.85 -2.56
C THR A 12 -73.72 32.44 -1.32
N MET A 13 -73.75 33.24 -0.26
CA MET A 13 -72.94 33.02 0.95
C MET A 13 -73.17 31.64 1.61
N THR A 14 -74.41 31.14 1.57
CA THR A 14 -74.76 29.81 2.08
C THR A 14 -74.18 28.69 1.23
N GLN A 15 -74.13 28.84 -0.10
CA GLN A 15 -73.53 27.87 -1.03
C GLN A 15 -72.00 27.84 -0.91
N LEU A 16 -71.36 29.00 -0.72
CA LEU A 16 -69.93 29.07 -0.46
C LEU A 16 -69.56 28.39 0.86
N ASN A 17 -70.37 28.56 1.90
CA ASN A 17 -70.15 27.90 3.18
C ASN A 17 -70.34 26.37 3.06
N GLU A 18 -71.34 25.91 2.31
CA GLU A 18 -71.56 24.48 2.05
C GLU A 18 -70.38 23.83 1.29
N ILE A 19 -69.76 24.55 0.34
CA ILE A 19 -68.59 24.06 -0.40
C ILE A 19 -67.31 24.05 0.48
N LEU A 20 -67.23 24.95 1.47
CA LEU A 20 -66.12 25.00 2.43
C LEU A 20 -66.20 23.89 3.49
N GLU A 21 -67.41 23.48 3.88
CA GLU A 21 -67.64 22.41 4.87
C GLU A 21 -67.62 21.00 4.25
N ASP A 22 -67.53 20.89 2.92
CA ASP A 22 -67.53 19.63 2.16
C ASP A 22 -66.25 19.49 1.32
N ASP A 23 -65.26 18.80 1.87
CA ASP A 23 -63.97 18.53 1.23
C ASP A 23 -64.11 17.79 -0.10
N GLU A 24 -65.14 16.97 -0.29
CA GLU A 24 -65.37 16.24 -1.55
C GLU A 24 -65.81 17.20 -2.66
N LYS A 25 -66.67 18.17 -2.35
CA LYS A 25 -67.07 19.24 -3.29
C LYS A 25 -65.91 20.15 -3.64
N LEU A 26 -65.08 20.52 -2.66
CA LEU A 26 -63.90 21.33 -2.90
C LEU A 26 -62.90 20.60 -3.80
N THR A 27 -62.63 19.31 -3.53
CA THR A 27 -61.74 18.47 -4.35
C THR A 27 -62.26 18.32 -5.77
N LYS A 28 -63.58 18.12 -5.93
CA LYS A 28 -64.23 18.05 -7.25
C LYS A 28 -64.09 19.36 -8.03
N MET A 29 -64.23 20.51 -7.37
CA MET A 29 -64.07 21.82 -8.00
C MET A 29 -62.62 22.07 -8.44
N VAL A 30 -61.64 21.64 -7.67
CA VAL A 30 -60.21 21.66 -8.04
C VAL A 30 -59.92 20.72 -9.21
N GLN A 31 -60.58 19.57 -9.28
CA GLN A 31 -60.45 18.63 -10.39
C GLN A 31 -61.11 19.15 -11.68
N GLU A 32 -62.23 19.89 -11.54
CA GLU A 32 -62.91 20.63 -12.61
C GLU A 32 -62.17 21.92 -13.03
N MET A 33 -61.11 22.34 -12.31
CA MET A 33 -60.17 23.34 -12.81
C MET A 33 -59.27 22.68 -13.86
N ASP A 34 -59.81 22.61 -15.08
CA ASP A 34 -59.21 21.93 -16.21
C ASP A 34 -57.78 22.43 -16.52
N GLU A 35 -57.47 23.72 -16.29
CA GLU A 35 -56.12 24.26 -16.50
C GLU A 35 -55.09 23.71 -15.50
N VAL A 36 -55.38 23.71 -14.19
CA VAL A 36 -54.43 23.29 -13.14
C VAL A 36 -54.28 21.77 -13.13
N SER A 37 -55.40 21.04 -13.25
CA SER A 37 -55.43 19.58 -13.36
C SER A 37 -54.61 19.09 -14.56
N LYS A 38 -54.84 19.70 -15.74
CA LYS A 38 -54.16 19.32 -16.98
C LYS A 38 -52.68 19.70 -16.98
N GLU A 39 -52.31 20.86 -16.45
CA GLU A 39 -50.89 21.27 -16.35
C GLU A 39 -50.11 20.36 -15.40
N VAL A 40 -50.67 20.05 -14.23
CA VAL A 40 -50.06 19.12 -13.27
C VAL A 40 -49.95 17.71 -13.86
N GLN A 41 -51.00 17.23 -14.52
CA GLN A 41 -50.98 15.92 -15.17
C GLN A 41 -49.98 15.87 -16.33
N GLN A 42 -49.87 16.93 -17.13
CA GLN A 42 -48.89 17.05 -18.20
C GLN A 42 -47.45 17.09 -17.65
N ASN A 43 -47.20 17.83 -16.56
CA ASN A 43 -45.88 17.86 -15.92
C ASN A 43 -45.50 16.52 -15.29
N LYS A 44 -46.47 15.80 -14.70
CA LYS A 44 -46.29 14.42 -14.24
C LYS A 44 -45.89 13.51 -15.40
N GLU A 45 -46.59 13.56 -16.52
CA GLU A 45 -46.27 12.74 -17.69
C GLU A 45 -44.88 13.07 -18.25
N LYS A 46 -44.55 14.36 -18.44
CA LYS A 46 -43.21 14.79 -18.85
C LYS A 46 -42.13 14.25 -17.91
N THR A 47 -42.36 14.30 -16.61
CA THR A 47 -41.41 13.80 -15.61
C THR A 47 -41.27 12.28 -15.68
N LEU A 48 -42.37 11.55 -15.84
CA LEU A 48 -42.35 10.09 -15.99
C LEU A 48 -41.62 9.67 -17.27
N VAL A 49 -41.87 10.33 -18.39
CA VAL A 49 -41.17 10.07 -19.66
C VAL A 49 -39.68 10.38 -19.53
N ASN A 50 -39.32 11.52 -18.91
CA ASN A 50 -37.92 11.87 -18.68
C ASN A 50 -37.24 10.85 -17.75
N ASN A 51 -37.87 10.48 -16.64
CA ASN A 51 -37.32 9.49 -15.72
C ASN A 51 -37.14 8.13 -16.40
N ARG A 52 -38.11 7.69 -17.21
CA ARG A 52 -38.01 6.48 -18.01
C ARG A 52 -36.83 6.54 -18.98
N THR A 53 -36.70 7.64 -19.71
CA THR A 53 -35.60 7.85 -20.66
C THR A 53 -34.23 7.80 -19.96
N LEU A 54 -34.11 8.44 -18.80
CA LEU A 54 -32.89 8.40 -17.98
C LEU A 54 -32.59 6.99 -17.44
N ALA A 55 -33.62 6.25 -17.02
CA ALA A 55 -33.46 4.87 -16.58
C ALA A 55 -32.98 3.97 -17.72
N GLU A 56 -33.56 4.11 -18.92
CA GLU A 56 -33.15 3.38 -20.12
C GLU A 56 -31.71 3.74 -20.53
N GLN A 57 -31.32 5.01 -20.48
CA GLN A 57 -29.94 5.45 -20.72
C GLN A 57 -28.96 4.87 -19.68
N ASN A 58 -29.32 4.89 -18.39
CA ASN A 58 -28.48 4.32 -17.34
C ASN A 58 -28.29 2.80 -17.52
N LEU A 59 -29.36 2.08 -17.87
CA LEU A 59 -29.31 0.66 -18.20
C LEU A 59 -28.41 0.39 -19.42
N ALA A 60 -28.47 1.25 -20.44
CA ALA A 60 -27.62 1.14 -21.62
C ALA A 60 -26.12 1.38 -21.32
N LEU A 61 -25.80 2.19 -20.31
CA LEU A 61 -24.42 2.45 -19.89
C LEU A 61 -23.82 1.32 -19.04
N GLN A 62 -24.66 0.58 -18.31
CA GLN A 62 -24.24 -0.51 -17.44
C GLN A 62 -23.29 -1.55 -18.10
N PRO A 63 -23.55 -2.07 -19.31
CA PRO A 63 -22.64 -3.04 -19.95
C PRO A 63 -21.26 -2.45 -20.25
N SER A 64 -21.19 -1.18 -20.68
CA SER A 64 -19.90 -0.52 -20.94
C SER A 64 -19.10 -0.29 -19.65
N LEU A 65 -19.79 0.09 -18.57
CA LEU A 65 -19.14 0.27 -17.26
C LEU A 65 -18.65 -1.05 -16.69
N GLU A 66 -19.44 -2.13 -16.78
CA GLU A 66 -19.04 -3.44 -16.30
C GLU A 66 -17.85 -3.98 -17.11
N HIS A 67 -17.85 -3.80 -18.44
CA HIS A 67 -16.72 -4.18 -19.28
C HIS A 67 -15.44 -3.42 -18.90
N LYS A 68 -15.51 -2.09 -18.73
CA LYS A 68 -14.36 -1.28 -18.30
C LYS A 68 -13.85 -1.68 -16.90
N LYS A 69 -14.77 -2.02 -16.00
CA LYS A 69 -14.46 -2.50 -14.64
C LYS A 69 -13.77 -3.87 -14.68
N GLU A 70 -14.24 -4.79 -15.53
CA GLU A 70 -13.62 -6.09 -15.75
C GLU A 70 -12.21 -5.92 -16.31
N ASP A 71 -12.04 -5.10 -17.35
CA ASP A 71 -10.74 -4.80 -17.94
C ASP A 71 -9.76 -4.23 -16.91
N LEU A 72 -10.21 -3.25 -16.13
CA LEU A 72 -9.40 -2.65 -15.07
C LEU A 72 -8.99 -3.72 -14.04
N THR A 73 -9.93 -4.55 -13.61
CA THR A 73 -9.68 -5.64 -12.64
C THR A 73 -8.66 -6.64 -13.19
N LYS A 74 -8.76 -6.98 -14.48
CA LYS A 74 -7.81 -7.87 -15.16
C LYS A 74 -6.40 -7.28 -15.20
N HIS A 75 -6.27 -5.99 -15.49
CA HIS A 75 -4.97 -5.31 -15.49
C HIS A 75 -4.35 -5.27 -14.09
N TYR A 76 -5.16 -4.98 -13.04
CA TYR A 76 -4.68 -5.03 -11.66
C TYR A 76 -4.24 -6.44 -11.25
N ARG A 77 -4.98 -7.49 -11.65
CA ARG A 77 -4.59 -8.87 -11.38
C ARG A 77 -3.26 -9.23 -12.05
N CYS A 78 -3.10 -8.91 -13.33
CA CYS A 78 -1.85 -9.17 -14.05
C CYS A 78 -0.66 -8.41 -13.43
N LEU A 79 -0.88 -7.16 -13.01
CA LEU A 79 0.13 -6.38 -12.30
C LEU A 79 0.50 -7.05 -10.98
N GLN A 80 -0.48 -7.51 -10.20
CA GLN A 80 -0.26 -8.20 -8.94
C GLN A 80 0.55 -9.49 -9.14
N GLU A 81 0.17 -10.35 -10.08
CA GLU A 81 0.90 -11.59 -10.40
C GLU A 81 2.37 -11.30 -10.81
N ARG A 82 2.58 -10.26 -11.62
CA ARG A 82 3.93 -9.84 -12.01
C ARG A 82 4.72 -9.30 -10.83
N PHE A 83 4.08 -8.54 -9.95
CA PHE A 83 4.71 -8.00 -8.74
C PHE A 83 5.10 -9.12 -7.78
N GLU A 84 4.22 -10.11 -7.56
CA GLU A 84 4.51 -11.30 -6.75
C GLU A 84 5.68 -12.10 -7.34
N SER A 85 5.66 -12.34 -8.66
CA SER A 85 6.76 -13.00 -9.37
C SER A 85 8.09 -12.24 -9.22
N PHE A 86 8.05 -10.92 -9.32
CA PHE A 86 9.23 -10.06 -9.10
C PHE A 86 9.73 -10.16 -7.66
N GLN A 87 8.84 -10.10 -6.68
CA GLN A 87 9.20 -10.19 -5.26
C GLN A 87 9.80 -11.54 -4.92
N LEU A 88 9.27 -12.63 -5.47
CA LEU A 88 9.83 -13.97 -5.34
C LEU A 88 11.22 -14.05 -5.95
N ARG A 89 11.40 -13.55 -7.19
CA ARG A 89 12.73 -13.53 -7.83
C ARG A 89 13.73 -12.67 -7.06
N LYS A 90 13.27 -11.55 -6.49
CA LYS A 90 14.09 -10.66 -5.65
C LYS A 90 14.50 -11.35 -4.35
N SER A 91 13.61 -12.09 -3.69
CA SER A 91 13.98 -12.84 -2.48
C SER A 91 14.94 -13.98 -2.79
N THR A 92 14.74 -14.72 -3.88
CA THR A 92 15.71 -15.74 -4.35
C THR A 92 17.08 -15.11 -4.62
N LEU A 93 17.12 -13.97 -5.31
CA LEU A 93 18.38 -13.27 -5.57
C LEU A 93 19.01 -12.76 -4.27
N GLY A 94 18.23 -12.18 -3.36
CA GLY A 94 18.69 -11.73 -2.04
C GLY A 94 19.16 -12.86 -1.12
N CYS A 95 18.67 -14.09 -1.31
CA CYS A 95 19.24 -15.26 -0.64
C CYS A 95 20.57 -15.72 -1.27
N SER A 96 20.74 -15.55 -2.58
CA SER A 96 21.98 -15.91 -3.28
C SER A 96 23.10 -14.87 -3.15
N LEU A 97 22.73 -13.60 -2.97
CA LEU A 97 23.66 -12.50 -2.75
C LEU A 97 23.82 -12.33 -1.23
N ILE A 98 24.87 -12.92 -0.66
CA ILE A 98 25.22 -12.65 0.74
C ILE A 98 25.61 -11.17 0.82
N ASP A 99 24.68 -10.33 1.26
CA ASP A 99 24.91 -8.90 1.41
C ASP A 99 26.10 -8.64 2.34
N TYR A 100 26.82 -7.54 2.11
CA TYR A 100 27.88 -7.04 2.99
C TYR A 100 27.48 -7.05 4.48
N ARG A 101 26.24 -6.66 4.77
CA ARG A 101 25.66 -6.66 6.14
C ARG A 101 25.61 -8.04 6.78
N THR A 102 25.50 -9.10 5.99
CA THR A 102 25.46 -10.49 6.45
C THR A 102 26.85 -11.12 6.41
N LEU A 103 27.65 -10.80 5.38
CA LEU A 103 28.98 -11.36 5.18
C LEU A 103 29.97 -10.94 6.26
N LEU A 104 29.97 -9.67 6.69
CA LEU A 104 30.87 -9.18 7.72
C LEU A 104 30.70 -9.89 9.07
N PRO A 105 29.48 -9.98 9.65
CA PRO A 105 29.25 -10.75 10.87
C PRO A 105 29.70 -12.22 10.74
N ILE A 106 29.48 -12.85 9.58
CA ILE A 106 29.91 -14.23 9.33
C ILE A 106 31.44 -14.33 9.38
N ILE A 107 32.16 -13.43 8.69
CA ILE A 107 33.63 -13.41 8.70
C ILE A 107 34.17 -13.19 10.12
N ALA A 108 33.57 -12.26 10.88
CA ALA A 108 33.97 -11.99 12.25
C ALA A 108 33.72 -13.21 13.18
N ALA A 109 32.59 -13.89 13.02
CA ALA A 109 32.27 -15.10 13.79
C ALA A 109 33.23 -16.25 13.48
N VAL A 110 33.48 -16.53 12.18
CA VAL A 110 34.45 -17.54 11.74
C VAL A 110 35.85 -17.20 12.24
N GLY A 111 36.25 -15.92 12.17
CA GLY A 111 37.55 -15.48 12.67
C GLY A 111 37.71 -15.67 14.17
N SER A 112 36.67 -15.37 14.94
CA SER A 112 36.64 -15.60 16.39
C SER A 112 36.72 -17.09 16.73
N GLN A 113 35.98 -17.93 16.02
CA GLN A 113 36.00 -19.39 16.23
C GLN A 113 37.35 -20.00 15.88
N ILE A 114 37.98 -19.59 14.77
CA ILE A 114 39.34 -20.00 14.43
C ILE A 114 40.31 -19.57 15.53
N LYS A 115 40.22 -18.33 16.02
CA LYS A 115 41.08 -17.83 17.10
C LYS A 115 40.95 -18.70 18.35
N ILE A 116 39.72 -19.02 18.77
CA ILE A 116 39.45 -19.88 19.93
C ILE A 116 40.05 -21.27 19.71
N GLN A 117 39.75 -21.93 18.59
CA GLN A 117 40.29 -23.27 18.29
C GLN A 117 41.82 -23.31 18.28
N GLN A 118 42.47 -22.28 17.72
CA GLN A 118 43.93 -22.21 17.71
C GLN A 118 44.50 -22.02 19.12
N LEU A 119 43.90 -21.15 19.94
CA LEU A 119 44.29 -20.96 21.34
C LEU A 119 44.13 -22.26 22.13
N THR A 120 42.97 -22.92 22.02
CA THR A 120 42.71 -24.20 22.70
C THR A 120 43.72 -25.27 22.30
N PHE A 121 44.00 -25.40 21.00
CA PHE A 121 44.98 -26.38 20.52
C PHE A 121 46.39 -26.09 21.07
N ILE A 122 46.83 -24.83 21.05
CA ILE A 122 48.16 -24.46 21.53
C ILE A 122 48.28 -24.68 23.04
N CYS A 123 47.25 -24.34 23.82
CA CYS A 123 47.21 -24.61 25.26
C CYS A 123 47.33 -26.11 25.52
N ASN A 124 46.48 -26.94 24.91
CA ASN A 124 46.54 -28.39 25.09
C ASN A 124 47.92 -28.98 24.72
N MET A 125 48.53 -28.51 23.63
CA MET A 125 49.86 -28.97 23.23
C MET A 125 50.97 -28.48 24.17
N ALA A 126 50.82 -27.30 24.78
CA ALA A 126 51.73 -26.83 25.83
C ALA A 126 51.58 -27.66 27.10
N ASP A 127 50.35 -27.99 27.49
CA ASP A 127 50.05 -28.83 28.65
C ASP A 127 50.67 -30.23 28.48
N SER A 128 50.43 -30.89 27.34
CA SER A 128 51.05 -32.20 27.01
C SER A 128 52.58 -32.15 26.98
N PHE A 129 53.20 -31.01 26.62
CA PHE A 129 54.65 -30.86 26.70
C PHE A 129 55.14 -30.74 28.15
N MET A 130 54.42 -29.97 28.98
CA MET A 130 54.74 -29.84 30.41
C MET A 130 54.54 -31.15 31.17
N ASP A 131 53.58 -31.96 30.76
CA ASP A 131 53.34 -33.31 31.29
C ASP A 131 54.33 -34.37 30.76
N GLY A 132 55.19 -33.99 29.81
CA GLY A 132 56.21 -34.88 29.23
C GLY A 132 55.67 -35.91 28.23
N GLU A 133 54.42 -35.77 27.78
CA GLU A 133 53.78 -36.67 26.81
C GLU A 133 54.37 -36.55 25.40
N ILE A 134 54.94 -35.38 25.07
CA ILE A 134 55.56 -35.09 23.76
C ILE A 134 57.01 -34.63 23.92
N THR A 135 57.86 -35.05 22.98
CA THR A 135 59.28 -34.66 22.97
C THR A 135 59.46 -33.20 22.53
N LEU A 136 60.59 -32.61 22.90
CA LEU A 136 60.93 -31.23 22.54
C LEU A 136 60.89 -30.99 21.02
N ASP A 137 61.53 -31.84 20.23
CA ASP A 137 61.57 -31.68 18.77
C ASP A 137 60.16 -31.76 18.16
N SER A 138 59.33 -32.70 18.64
CA SER A 138 57.92 -32.82 18.20
C SER A 138 57.08 -31.60 18.58
N PHE A 139 57.29 -31.05 19.78
CA PHE A 139 56.62 -29.82 20.22
C PHE A 139 57.01 -28.64 19.34
N VAL A 140 58.31 -28.44 19.10
CA VAL A 140 58.85 -27.32 18.32
C VAL A 140 58.30 -27.34 16.90
N ASP A 141 58.32 -28.48 16.22
CA ASP A 141 57.82 -28.62 14.85
C ASP A 141 56.30 -28.35 14.76
N SER A 142 55.52 -28.97 15.65
CA SER A 142 54.06 -28.81 15.68
C SER A 142 53.66 -27.38 16.05
N TYR A 143 54.33 -26.78 17.05
CA TYR A 143 54.10 -25.40 17.48
C TYR A 143 54.39 -24.41 16.37
N GLN A 144 55.57 -24.48 15.74
CA GLN A 144 55.93 -23.56 14.67
C GLN A 144 54.94 -23.66 13.50
N SER A 145 54.60 -24.89 13.09
CA SER A 145 53.65 -25.12 12.00
C SER A 145 52.27 -24.52 12.31
N LYS A 146 51.74 -24.75 13.51
CA LYS A 146 50.42 -24.24 13.91
C LYS A 146 50.42 -22.76 14.16
N ARG A 147 51.48 -22.20 14.74
CA ARG A 147 51.65 -20.76 14.93
C ARG A 147 51.69 -20.04 13.59
N LYS A 148 52.44 -20.57 12.61
CA LYS A 148 52.46 -20.08 11.22
C LYS A 148 51.07 -20.12 10.59
N LEU A 149 50.35 -21.24 10.72
CA LEU A 149 48.99 -21.38 10.20
C LEU A 149 48.00 -20.40 10.85
N ALA A 150 48.08 -20.21 12.17
CA ALA A 150 47.23 -19.28 12.91
C ALA A 150 47.45 -17.83 12.47
N HIS A 151 48.70 -17.41 12.31
CA HIS A 151 49.02 -16.07 11.79
C HIS A 151 48.53 -15.87 10.36
N LEU A 152 48.73 -16.87 9.50
CA LEU A 152 48.26 -16.81 8.11
C LEU A 152 46.73 -16.68 8.04
N ARG A 153 45.99 -17.46 8.84
CA ARG A 153 44.52 -17.36 8.92
C ARG A 153 44.07 -15.99 9.41
N ARG A 154 44.73 -15.44 10.44
CA ARG A 154 44.42 -14.09 10.96
C ARG A 154 44.53 -13.02 9.87
N VAL A 155 45.64 -13.01 9.14
CA VAL A 155 45.87 -12.05 8.05
C VAL A 155 44.84 -12.26 6.93
N LYS A 156 44.53 -13.51 6.56
CA LYS A 156 43.49 -13.79 5.55
C LYS A 156 42.10 -13.30 5.96
N ILE A 157 41.72 -13.47 7.23
CA ILE A 157 40.44 -12.98 7.75
C ILE A 157 40.41 -11.44 7.72
N GLU A 158 41.48 -10.79 8.17
CA GLU A 158 41.62 -9.32 8.15
C GLU A 158 41.53 -8.77 6.73
N LYS A 159 42.21 -9.40 5.77
CA LYS A 159 42.16 -9.00 4.35
C LYS A 159 40.79 -9.25 3.73
N LEU A 160 40.14 -10.36 4.06
CA LEU A 160 38.79 -10.65 3.59
C LEU A 160 37.79 -9.64 4.15
N GLN A 161 37.92 -9.27 5.43
CA GLN A 161 37.12 -8.22 6.05
C GLN A 161 37.34 -6.87 5.34
N GLU A 162 38.58 -6.47 5.08
CA GLU A 162 38.94 -5.23 4.38
C GLU A 162 38.37 -5.18 2.95
N MET A 163 38.43 -6.29 2.20
CA MET A 163 37.85 -6.38 0.85
C MET A 163 36.33 -6.18 0.86
N VAL A 164 35.67 -6.79 1.85
CA VAL A 164 34.23 -6.72 2.04
C VAL A 164 33.83 -5.29 2.45
N GLU A 165 34.58 -4.64 3.36
CA GLU A 165 34.38 -3.24 3.79
C GLU A 165 34.56 -2.21 2.67
N LYS A 166 35.53 -2.43 1.78
CA LYS A 166 35.79 -1.55 0.63
C LYS A 166 34.82 -1.76 -0.55
N GLY A 167 33.85 -2.66 -0.43
CA GLY A 167 32.89 -2.98 -1.49
C GLY A 167 33.54 -3.54 -2.76
N HIS A 168 34.79 -4.00 -2.67
CA HIS A 168 35.44 -4.70 -3.76
C HIS A 168 34.84 -6.10 -3.77
N GLY A 169 33.90 -6.34 -4.69
CA GLY A 169 33.32 -7.67 -4.87
C GLY A 169 34.42 -8.72 -4.86
N LEU A 170 34.19 -9.83 -4.15
CA LEU A 170 35.09 -10.98 -4.15
C LEU A 170 35.55 -11.24 -5.59
N PRO A 171 36.85 -11.47 -5.85
CA PRO A 171 37.36 -11.65 -7.19
C PRO A 171 36.55 -12.76 -7.86
N GLN A 172 35.65 -12.35 -8.73
CA GLN A 172 34.81 -13.25 -9.48
C GLN A 172 35.76 -13.93 -10.46
N MET A 173 36.15 -15.16 -10.11
CA MET A 173 36.99 -16.00 -10.96
C MET A 173 36.28 -16.08 -12.32
N SER A 174 36.84 -15.38 -13.31
CA SER A 174 36.37 -15.40 -14.69
C SER A 174 36.59 -16.79 -15.25
N ILE A 175 35.59 -17.65 -15.08
CA ILE A 175 35.48 -18.87 -15.87
C ILE A 175 35.28 -18.39 -17.31
N LEU A 176 36.35 -18.50 -18.08
CA LEU A 176 36.38 -18.36 -19.53
C LEU A 176 35.24 -19.17 -20.14
N SER A 177 34.13 -18.52 -20.47
CA SER A 177 33.17 -19.07 -21.41
C SER A 177 33.71 -18.73 -22.80
N SER A 178 34.37 -19.72 -23.40
CA SER A 178 34.72 -19.75 -24.82
C SER A 178 33.45 -19.62 -25.66
N ARG A 179 33.10 -18.39 -26.03
CA ARG A 179 32.07 -18.12 -27.03
C ARG A 179 32.72 -18.13 -28.40
N SER A 180 32.70 -19.29 -29.03
CA SER A 180 32.95 -19.44 -30.46
C SER A 180 31.85 -18.69 -31.22
N GLN A 181 32.18 -17.57 -31.86
CA GLN A 181 31.41 -17.05 -32.98
C GLN A 181 32.37 -16.75 -34.12
N ASP A 182 32.39 -17.71 -35.02
CA ASP A 182 32.89 -17.63 -36.39
C ASP A 182 31.93 -16.76 -37.21
N VAL A 183 32.39 -15.64 -37.77
CA VAL A 183 32.02 -15.10 -39.09
C VAL A 183 33.16 -14.19 -39.56
N SER A 184 33.51 -14.39 -40.81
CA SER A 184 34.65 -13.87 -41.56
C SER A 184 34.31 -12.61 -42.40
N GLN A 185 35.38 -11.87 -42.79
CA GLN A 185 35.52 -10.82 -43.83
C GLN A 185 34.97 -9.41 -43.44
N GLY A 186 35.68 -8.27 -43.39
CA GLY A 186 36.93 -7.72 -43.98
C GLY A 186 36.59 -6.40 -44.74
N PRO A 187 37.50 -5.46 -45.11
CA PRO A 187 38.69 -4.90 -44.45
C PRO A 187 38.62 -3.35 -44.22
N ALA A 188 39.66 -2.80 -43.59
CA ALA A 188 39.84 -1.39 -43.24
C ALA A 188 40.06 -0.44 -44.44
N LEU A 189 39.63 0.83 -44.29
CA LEU A 189 40.23 1.99 -44.96
C LEU A 189 40.03 3.26 -44.11
N LEU A 190 41.10 4.04 -44.03
CA LEU A 190 41.29 5.30 -43.33
C LEU A 190 40.49 6.43 -44.01
N THR A 191 40.13 7.50 -43.29
CA THR A 191 40.59 8.90 -43.49
C THR A 191 39.77 9.87 -42.61
N GLU A 192 40.46 10.89 -42.09
CA GLU A 192 40.02 12.04 -41.31
C GLU A 192 38.87 12.85 -41.95
N ASN A 193 38.01 13.48 -41.15
CA ASN A 193 38.07 14.92 -40.84
C ASN A 193 36.75 15.44 -40.23
N ASP A 194 36.91 16.23 -39.17
CA ASP A 194 36.08 17.35 -38.70
C ASP A 194 34.57 17.19 -38.44
N SER A 195 34.17 17.30 -37.18
CA SER A 195 33.40 18.45 -36.69
C SER A 195 32.92 18.28 -35.24
N SER A 196 33.19 19.34 -34.48
CA SER A 196 32.88 19.59 -33.08
C SER A 196 31.43 19.33 -32.66
N THR A 197 31.22 18.54 -31.60
CA THR A 197 30.23 18.81 -30.52
C THR A 197 30.30 17.74 -29.42
N PRO A 198 30.44 18.10 -28.12
CA PRO A 198 30.31 17.14 -27.03
C PRO A 198 28.83 17.06 -26.60
N SER A 199 28.19 15.90 -26.80
CA SER A 199 26.85 15.62 -26.24
C SER A 199 27.00 15.04 -24.82
N PRO A 200 26.07 15.32 -23.88
CA PRO A 200 26.36 15.40 -22.46
C PRO A 200 26.21 14.07 -21.71
N VAL A 201 27.03 13.92 -20.67
CA VAL A 201 26.91 12.90 -19.63
C VAL A 201 25.55 13.03 -18.93
N ALA A 202 24.77 11.95 -18.91
CA ALA A 202 23.55 11.84 -18.12
C ALA A 202 23.88 11.83 -16.61
N GLN A 203 23.57 12.92 -15.93
CA GLN A 203 23.69 13.01 -14.48
C GLN A 203 22.60 12.19 -13.76
N PRO A 204 22.87 11.66 -12.55
CA PRO A 204 21.86 10.99 -11.74
C PRO A 204 20.76 11.97 -11.31
N ARG A 205 19.48 11.62 -11.55
CA ARG A 205 18.31 12.41 -11.13
C ARG A 205 18.34 12.65 -9.61
N ARG A 206 18.39 13.92 -9.21
CA ARG A 206 18.15 14.38 -7.84
C ARG A 206 16.70 14.07 -7.42
N LYS A 207 16.49 13.67 -6.16
CA LYS A 207 15.16 13.57 -5.55
C LYS A 207 14.50 14.96 -5.52
N PRO A 208 13.17 15.08 -5.71
CA PRO A 208 12.48 16.36 -5.57
C PRO A 208 12.61 16.88 -4.13
N PRO A 209 12.69 18.20 -3.91
CA PRO A 209 12.71 18.78 -2.56
C PRO A 209 11.35 18.56 -1.85
N PRO A 210 11.35 18.40 -0.52
CA PRO A 210 10.12 18.33 0.26
C PRO A 210 9.36 19.68 0.24
N PRO A 211 8.02 19.66 0.37
CA PRO A 211 7.22 20.89 0.45
C PRO A 211 7.54 21.69 1.74
N PRO A 212 7.41 23.02 1.72
CA PRO A 212 7.69 23.87 2.88
C PRO A 212 6.74 23.56 4.04
N SER A 213 7.30 23.46 5.25
CA SER A 213 6.54 23.30 6.49
C SER A 213 5.76 24.58 6.80
N VAL A 214 4.44 24.55 6.64
CA VAL A 214 3.55 25.64 7.06
C VAL A 214 3.23 25.44 8.55
N PRO A 215 3.38 26.46 9.42
CA PRO A 215 2.97 26.35 10.82
C PRO A 215 1.44 26.22 10.94
N ALA A 216 0.97 25.46 11.92
CA ALA A 216 -0.45 25.28 12.22
C ALA A 216 -1.13 26.61 12.58
N PRO A 217 -2.39 26.86 12.18
CA PRO A 217 -3.09 28.09 12.55
C PRO A 217 -3.47 28.08 14.03
N ILE A 218 -3.05 29.12 14.75
CA ILE A 218 -3.45 29.41 16.12
C ILE A 218 -4.89 29.93 16.11
N LEU A 219 -5.76 29.29 16.89
CA LEU A 219 -7.12 29.77 17.19
C LEU A 219 -7.05 30.95 18.15
N SER A 220 -7.59 32.11 17.78
CA SER A 220 -8.00 33.21 18.69
C SER A 220 -8.88 34.24 17.96
N PRO A 221 -9.73 35.01 18.68
CA PRO A 221 -11.12 35.28 18.28
C PRO A 221 -11.36 36.62 17.54
N ALA A 222 -12.55 36.71 16.94
CA ALA A 222 -13.11 37.80 16.12
C ALA A 222 -13.16 39.17 16.84
N PRO A 223 -13.26 40.33 16.13
CA PRO A 223 -14.51 40.72 15.46
C PRO A 223 -14.41 41.62 14.18
N SER A 224 -15.57 41.78 13.52
CA SER A 224 -16.07 42.99 12.81
C SER A 224 -16.14 43.04 11.26
N VAL A 225 -17.35 42.74 10.76
CA VAL A 225 -18.22 43.47 9.79
C VAL A 225 -17.70 43.93 8.39
N ALA A 226 -18.19 43.19 7.36
CA ALA A 226 -18.73 43.56 6.02
C ALA A 226 -17.82 44.15 4.89
N PRO A 227 -18.20 44.13 3.57
CA PRO A 227 -19.29 43.43 2.85
C PRO A 227 -18.91 42.63 1.56
N GLN A 228 -19.72 41.59 1.28
CA GLN A 228 -20.21 41.01 -0.01
C GLN A 228 -19.29 40.66 -1.22
N SER A 229 -19.46 39.42 -1.73
CA SER A 229 -19.83 39.16 -3.16
C SER A 229 -20.47 37.76 -3.31
N PRO A 230 -21.38 37.54 -4.29
CA PRO A 230 -22.32 36.42 -4.30
C PRO A 230 -21.82 35.25 -5.15
N ALA A 231 -21.80 34.04 -4.60
CA ALA A 231 -21.44 32.84 -5.34
C ALA A 231 -22.42 31.69 -5.04
N PHE A 232 -23.27 31.44 -6.03
CA PHE A 232 -23.91 30.16 -6.40
C PHE A 232 -24.69 29.39 -5.33
N TYR A 233 -26.02 29.51 -5.43
CA TYR A 233 -26.99 28.58 -4.84
C TYR A 233 -26.79 27.16 -5.41
N SER A 234 -26.48 26.20 -4.53
CA SER A 234 -26.59 24.76 -4.79
C SER A 234 -27.91 24.24 -4.20
N PRO A 235 -28.72 23.43 -4.91
CA PRO A 235 -30.09 23.11 -4.50
C PRO A 235 -30.23 21.87 -3.60
N TYR A 236 -29.17 21.39 -2.93
CA TYR A 236 -29.26 20.19 -2.09
C TYR A 236 -28.85 20.46 -0.63
N PRO A 237 -29.72 20.15 0.36
CA PRO A 237 -29.34 20.23 1.77
C PRO A 237 -28.34 19.10 2.12
N PRO A 238 -27.37 19.36 3.01
CA PRO A 238 -26.43 18.33 3.47
C PRO A 238 -27.16 17.26 4.29
N ILE A 239 -26.96 16.00 3.92
CA ILE A 239 -27.48 14.83 4.63
C ILE A 239 -26.74 14.74 5.99
N PRO A 240 -27.44 14.74 7.14
CA PRO A 240 -26.79 14.63 8.44
C PRO A 240 -26.19 13.21 8.64
N PRO A 241 -25.08 13.09 9.40
CA PRO A 241 -24.47 11.80 9.70
C PRO A 241 -25.44 10.96 10.54
N ARG A 242 -25.73 9.75 10.06
CA ARG A 242 -26.65 8.79 10.70
C ARG A 242 -25.99 8.20 11.94
N THR A 243 -26.10 8.87 13.08
CA THR A 243 -25.79 8.30 14.40
C THR A 243 -26.79 7.20 14.74
N GLY A 244 -26.28 6.12 15.31
CA GLY A 244 -26.93 4.81 15.40
C GLY A 244 -28.31 4.80 16.08
N GLN A 245 -29.26 4.18 15.39
CA GLN A 245 -30.51 3.65 15.95
C GLN A 245 -30.81 2.31 15.25
N PRO A 246 -30.95 1.19 15.98
CA PRO A 246 -31.37 -0.08 15.40
C PRO A 246 -32.89 -0.07 15.12
N PHE A 247 -33.29 -0.43 13.90
CA PHE A 247 -34.70 -0.63 13.56
C PHE A 247 -35.21 -1.98 14.10
N PRO A 248 -36.52 -2.10 14.47
CA PRO A 248 -37.10 -3.36 14.92
C PRO A 248 -37.20 -4.37 13.78
N ASN A 249 -36.94 -5.62 14.13
CA ASN A 249 -36.83 -6.79 13.25
C ASN A 249 -38.13 -7.06 12.47
N ILE A 250 -38.07 -7.09 11.13
CA ILE A 250 -39.13 -7.65 10.26
C ILE A 250 -38.51 -8.83 9.50
N PRO A 251 -39.11 -10.04 9.54
CA PRO A 251 -38.55 -11.19 8.84
C PRO A 251 -38.97 -11.15 7.36
N THR A 252 -37.99 -11.09 6.45
CA THR A 252 -38.24 -11.25 5.02
C THR A 252 -37.20 -12.18 4.42
N GLY A 253 -37.68 -13.33 3.93
CA GLY A 253 -36.88 -14.43 3.42
C GLY A 253 -36.30 -14.18 2.03
N TYR A 254 -35.05 -13.74 1.98
CA TYR A 254 -34.17 -13.89 0.82
C TYR A 254 -32.78 -14.36 1.30
N PRO A 255 -32.12 -15.30 0.58
CA PRO A 255 -30.82 -15.79 0.97
C PRO A 255 -29.75 -14.73 0.65
N ASN A 256 -29.17 -14.13 1.69
CA ASN A 256 -28.02 -13.23 1.57
C ASN A 256 -26.77 -14.06 1.28
N HIS A 257 -26.31 -14.04 0.02
CA HIS A 257 -25.01 -14.56 -0.38
C HIS A 257 -23.95 -13.45 -0.31
N TYR A 258 -23.73 -12.88 0.87
CA TYR A 258 -22.55 -12.05 1.12
C TYR A 258 -21.86 -12.56 2.38
N VAL A 259 -20.82 -13.34 2.14
CA VAL A 259 -19.93 -13.89 3.15
C VAL A 259 -19.11 -12.75 3.74
N SER A 260 -19.10 -12.66 5.07
CA SER A 260 -18.29 -11.74 5.87
C SER A 260 -16.86 -11.61 5.38
N GLN A 261 -16.43 -10.38 5.11
CA GLN A 261 -15.06 -10.04 4.73
C GLN A 261 -14.21 -9.62 5.94
N TYR A 262 -14.24 -10.41 7.02
CA TYR A 262 -13.29 -10.30 8.13
C TYR A 262 -12.89 -11.70 8.63
N PRO A 263 -11.59 -11.99 8.80
CA PRO A 263 -11.16 -13.23 9.44
C PRO A 263 -11.56 -13.19 10.94
N PRO A 264 -11.97 -14.32 11.54
CA PRO A 264 -12.28 -14.38 12.96
C PRO A 264 -11.02 -14.09 13.78
N ALA A 265 -11.15 -13.24 14.81
CA ALA A 265 -10.08 -13.01 15.77
C ALA A 265 -9.71 -14.33 16.46
N LEU A 266 -8.43 -14.70 16.41
CA LEU A 266 -7.89 -15.86 17.11
C LEU A 266 -8.11 -15.72 18.63
N PRO A 267 -8.49 -16.79 19.35
CA PRO A 267 -8.50 -16.75 20.81
C PRO A 267 -7.08 -16.80 21.39
N GLN A 268 -6.91 -16.07 22.50
CA GLN A 268 -5.88 -16.20 23.54
C GLN A 268 -4.52 -15.49 23.39
N ARG A 269 -4.13 -14.77 24.45
CA ARG A 269 -3.31 -15.34 25.53
C ARG A 269 -3.39 -14.50 26.82
N SER A 270 -3.65 -15.16 27.95
CA SER A 270 -3.54 -14.59 29.29
C SER A 270 -2.12 -14.10 29.56
N ALA A 271 -1.98 -12.96 30.27
CA ALA A 271 -0.70 -12.37 30.62
C ALA A 271 0.18 -13.35 31.44
N PRO A 272 1.51 -13.34 31.26
CA PRO A 272 2.42 -14.09 32.13
C PRO A 272 2.50 -13.39 33.49
N GLY A 273 1.86 -13.98 34.50
CA GLY A 273 2.14 -13.67 35.89
C GLY A 273 3.53 -14.16 36.28
N MET A 274 4.36 -13.24 36.77
CA MET A 274 5.58 -13.46 37.56
C MET A 274 5.31 -12.78 38.91
N ALA A 275 5.58 -13.32 40.10
CA ALA A 275 6.22 -14.55 40.56
C ALA A 275 5.76 -14.79 42.04
N PRO A 276 5.76 -16.02 42.58
CA PRO A 276 5.65 -16.22 44.03
C PRO A 276 7.04 -16.08 44.69
N GLN A 277 7.10 -15.25 45.72
CA GLN A 277 8.25 -15.06 46.63
C GLN A 277 8.56 -16.34 47.42
N PRO A 278 9.83 -16.63 47.78
CA PRO A 278 10.20 -17.82 48.52
C PRO A 278 9.88 -17.63 50.02
N GLY A 279 8.98 -18.45 50.56
CA GLY A 279 8.63 -18.48 51.98
C GLY A 279 9.08 -19.77 52.66
N PHE A 280 10.01 -19.61 53.61
CA PHE A 280 10.32 -20.39 54.81
C PHE A 280 10.08 -21.92 54.85
N ILE A 281 11.19 -22.63 55.04
CA ILE A 281 11.28 -23.96 55.67
C ILE A 281 10.93 -23.81 57.16
N MET A 282 9.95 -24.58 57.63
CA MET A 282 9.83 -25.02 59.02
C MET A 282 9.48 -26.52 59.03
N GLN A 283 10.02 -27.18 60.04
CA GLN A 283 10.21 -28.62 60.27
C GLN A 283 8.95 -29.48 60.17
#